data_AF-A0AAW3AFB6-F1
#
_entry.id   AF-A0AAW3AFB6-F1
#
_cell.length_a   1.000
_cell.length_b   1.000
_cell.length_c   1.000
_cell.angle_alpha   90.00
_cell.angle_beta   90.00
_cell.angle_gamma   90.00
#
_symmetry.space_group_name_H-M   'P 1'
#
loop_
_entity.id
_entity.type
_entity.pdbx_description
1 polymer ?
#
loop_
_entity_poly.entity_id
_entity_poly.type
_entity_poly.pdbx_seq_one_letter_code
_entity_poly.pdbx_strand_id
1 'polypeptide(L)'
;MLRQTAVQLNTYLTRSVATPPISVIRTGPKWWAEPERMVKHKVMYFTMGIDQLPLRRTAVIQNDLKRFHMCKPPPRVGDATGYKRSRGAQLTTWYRRIQYQEYHLQHLFVRHMWGLLRMYPGNTTKIQGKADDGYVGYDSVHFHRYNRSPLPFPAREIYERRK
;
A
#
# COMPACT_ATOMS: atom_id res chain seq x y z
N MET A 1 -4.28 17.20 -32.31
CA MET A 1 -4.08 15.85 -31.75
C MET A 1 -4.18 15.91 -30.22
N LEU A 2 -5.40 15.98 -29.66
CA LEU A 2 -5.61 15.74 -28.23
C LEU A 2 -5.69 14.22 -28.07
N ARG A 3 -4.53 13.64 -27.80
CA ARG A 3 -4.32 12.19 -27.73
C ARG A 3 -5.24 11.59 -26.66
N GLN A 4 -5.88 10.50 -27.03
CA GLN A 4 -6.65 9.59 -26.18
C GLN A 4 -6.05 9.54 -24.77
N THR A 5 -6.81 9.97 -23.76
CA THR A 5 -6.55 9.56 -22.39
C THR A 5 -6.76 8.06 -22.34
N ALA A 6 -5.66 7.30 -22.44
CA ALA A 6 -5.72 5.85 -22.27
C ALA A 6 -6.36 5.58 -20.90
N VAL A 7 -7.55 4.96 -20.92
CA VAL A 7 -8.24 4.56 -19.68
C VAL A 7 -7.39 3.48 -19.02
N GLN A 8 -6.52 3.87 -18.10
CA GLN A 8 -5.76 2.91 -17.28
C GLN A 8 -6.72 2.30 -16.26
N LEU A 9 -7.23 1.11 -16.58
CA LEU A 9 -7.97 0.27 -15.64
C LEU A 9 -6.99 -0.63 -14.87
N ASN A 10 -7.42 -1.09 -13.69
CA ASN A 10 -6.69 -2.13 -12.99
C ASN A 10 -6.72 -3.43 -13.82
N THR A 11 -5.55 -3.94 -14.19
CA THR A 11 -5.38 -5.15 -14.99
C THR A 11 -5.13 -6.40 -14.13
N TYR A 12 -4.72 -6.23 -12.87
CA TYR A 12 -4.43 -7.34 -11.96
C TYR A 12 -5.69 -7.70 -11.15
N LEU A 13 -6.45 -8.67 -11.66
CA LEU A 13 -7.76 -9.07 -11.11
C LEU A 13 -7.73 -10.37 -10.30
N THR A 14 -6.66 -11.15 -10.40
CA THR A 14 -6.55 -12.46 -9.75
C THR A 14 -6.45 -12.35 -8.23
N ARG A 15 -6.65 -13.48 -7.54
CA ARG A 15 -6.36 -13.59 -6.11
C ARG A 15 -4.90 -13.21 -5.83
N SER A 16 -4.68 -12.46 -4.76
CA SER A 16 -3.35 -12.09 -4.27
C SER A 16 -3.01 -12.76 -2.93
N VAL A 17 -1.73 -12.72 -2.56
CA VAL A 17 -1.24 -13.15 -1.24
C VAL A 17 -0.84 -11.91 -0.45
N ALA A 18 -1.53 -11.66 0.66
CA ALA A 18 -1.25 -10.51 1.50
C ALA A 18 0.04 -10.73 2.31
N THR A 19 0.95 -9.76 2.27
CA THR A 19 2.20 -9.76 3.03
C THR A 19 2.06 -8.82 4.24
N PRO A 20 2.58 -9.18 5.44
CA PRO A 20 2.52 -8.29 6.60
C PRO A 20 3.31 -6.98 6.33
N PRO A 21 2.83 -5.81 6.83
CA PRO A 21 3.39 -4.50 6.48
C PRO A 21 4.90 -4.38 6.69
N ILE A 22 5.42 -4.98 7.77
CA ILE A 22 6.85 -4.88 8.10
C ILE A 22 7.74 -5.56 7.05
N SER A 23 7.31 -6.68 6.47
CA SER A 23 8.07 -7.38 5.45
C SER A 23 8.11 -6.58 4.16
N VAL A 24 6.99 -5.91 3.83
CA VAL A 24 6.92 -4.97 2.73
C VAL A 24 7.85 -3.78 2.96
N ILE A 25 7.81 -3.15 4.12
CA ILE A 25 8.68 -2.01 4.46
C ILE A 25 10.18 -2.38 4.42
N ARG A 26 10.52 -3.61 4.84
CA ARG A 26 11.89 -4.14 4.81
C ARG A 26 12.45 -4.31 3.39
N THR A 27 11.61 -4.30 2.35
CA THR A 27 12.11 -4.27 0.96
C THR A 27 12.91 -3.00 0.67
N GLY A 28 12.68 -1.91 1.43
CA GLY A 28 13.45 -0.68 1.36
C GLY A 28 13.52 -0.14 -0.08
N PRO A 29 14.70 0.22 -0.60
CA PRO A 29 14.87 0.77 -1.94
C PRO A 29 14.45 -0.17 -3.09
N LYS A 30 14.29 -1.48 -2.85
CA LYS A 30 13.89 -2.44 -3.89
C LYS A 30 12.43 -2.32 -4.28
N TRP A 31 11.57 -1.86 -3.37
CA TRP A 31 10.14 -1.71 -3.64
C TRP A 31 9.49 -0.63 -2.78
N TRP A 32 9.47 -0.77 -1.44
CA TRP A 32 8.76 0.15 -0.55
C TRP A 32 9.16 1.62 -0.75
N ALA A 33 10.46 1.87 -0.86
CA ALA A 33 11.07 3.17 -1.07
C ALA A 33 11.67 3.33 -2.47
N GLU A 34 11.18 2.54 -3.44
CA GLU A 34 11.54 2.74 -4.84
C GLU A 34 11.05 4.13 -5.30
N PRO A 35 11.92 4.97 -5.90
CA PRO A 35 11.58 6.34 -6.25
C PRO A 35 10.34 6.45 -7.15
N GLU A 36 10.23 5.60 -8.17
CA GLU A 36 9.11 5.64 -9.11
C GLU A 36 7.77 5.37 -8.42
N ARG A 37 7.73 4.33 -7.58
CA ARG A 37 6.55 3.98 -6.78
C ARG A 37 6.14 5.11 -5.83
N MET A 38 7.10 5.71 -5.13
CA MET A 38 6.82 6.82 -4.21
C MET A 38 6.25 8.04 -4.93
N VAL A 39 6.77 8.36 -6.12
CA VAL A 39 6.25 9.46 -6.95
C VAL A 39 4.81 9.21 -7.38
N LYS A 40 4.45 7.97 -7.76
CA LYS A 40 3.06 7.61 -8.10
C LYS A 40 2.10 7.92 -6.96
N HIS A 41 2.44 7.56 -5.72
CA HIS A 41 1.60 7.88 -4.55
C HIS A 41 1.57 9.38 -4.24
N LYS A 42 2.68 10.10 -4.44
CA LYS A 42 2.72 11.56 -4.32
C LYS A 42 1.76 12.23 -5.30
N VAL A 43 1.76 11.80 -6.56
CA VAL A 43 0.86 12.34 -7.59
C VAL A 43 -0.60 12.02 -7.23
N MET A 44 -0.89 10.80 -6.77
CA MET A 44 -2.22 10.43 -6.30
C MET A 44 -2.73 11.37 -5.20
N TYR A 45 -1.96 11.59 -4.13
CA TYR A 45 -2.36 12.51 -3.05
C TYR A 45 -2.55 13.94 -3.53
N PHE A 46 -1.62 14.44 -4.35
CA PHE A 46 -1.69 15.78 -4.92
C PHE A 46 -2.94 15.98 -5.79
N THR A 47 -3.24 15.03 -6.68
CA THR A 47 -4.42 15.07 -7.55
C THR A 47 -5.73 15.01 -6.76
N MET A 48 -5.74 14.31 -5.62
CA MET A 48 -6.89 14.27 -4.70
C MET A 48 -7.00 15.53 -3.82
N GLY A 49 -6.05 16.48 -3.89
CA GLY A 49 -6.05 17.69 -3.07
C GLY A 49 -5.68 17.45 -1.61
N ILE A 50 -4.90 16.41 -1.31
CA ILE A 50 -4.56 15.97 0.05
C ILE A 50 -3.08 16.22 0.34
N ASP A 51 -2.75 16.66 1.55
CA ASP A 51 -1.35 16.78 1.96
C ASP A 51 -0.69 15.39 2.10
N GLN A 52 0.58 15.32 1.72
CA GLN A 52 1.35 14.07 1.73
C GLN A 52 2.41 14.05 2.84
N LEU A 53 2.08 14.55 4.04
CA LEU A 53 3.00 14.57 5.18
C LEU A 53 3.54 13.16 5.54
N PRO A 54 2.73 12.09 5.63
CA PRO A 54 3.25 10.77 6.01
C PRO A 54 4.19 10.17 4.95
N LEU A 55 3.94 10.44 3.66
CA LEU A 55 4.82 10.05 2.56
C LEU A 55 6.15 10.81 2.61
N ARG A 56 6.12 12.12 2.93
CA ARG A 56 7.33 12.93 3.12
C ARG A 56 8.17 12.42 4.29
N ARG A 57 7.56 12.09 5.43
CA ARG A 57 8.27 11.48 6.58
C ARG A 57 8.93 10.16 6.19
N THR A 58 8.21 9.33 5.44
CA THR A 58 8.73 8.06 4.93
C THR A 58 9.93 8.27 4.00
N ALA A 59 9.86 9.24 3.10
CA ALA A 59 10.95 9.60 2.19
C ALA A 59 12.20 10.05 2.94
N VAL A 60 12.05 10.90 3.96
CA VAL A 60 13.17 11.37 4.79
C VAL A 60 13.88 10.19 5.46
N ILE A 61 13.12 9.31 6.14
CA ILE A 61 13.69 8.14 6.82
C ILE A 61 14.42 7.22 5.83
N GLN A 62 13.80 6.92 4.69
CA GLN A 62 14.37 5.97 3.72
C GLN A 62 15.56 6.54 2.95
N ASN A 63 15.58 7.84 2.66
CA ASN A 63 16.73 8.51 2.06
C ASN A 63 17.94 8.48 3.01
N ASP A 64 17.72 8.67 4.31
CA ASP A 64 18.76 8.58 5.33
C ASP A 64 19.29 7.14 5.45
N LEU A 65 18.38 6.15 5.53
CA LEU A 65 18.75 4.73 5.53
C LEU A 65 19.55 4.34 4.28
N LYS A 66 19.17 4.85 3.10
CA LYS A 66 19.91 4.62 1.85
C LYS A 66 21.28 5.27 1.89
N ARG A 67 21.43 6.46 2.46
CA ARG A 67 22.71 7.17 2.56
C ARG A 67 23.71 6.39 3.42
N PHE A 68 23.29 5.87 4.56
CA PHE A 68 24.17 5.23 5.53
C PHE A 68 24.20 3.69 5.47
N HIS A 69 23.58 3.06 4.46
CA HIS A 69 23.44 1.59 4.41
C HIS A 69 24.76 0.81 4.37
N MET A 70 25.86 1.42 3.92
CA MET A 70 27.19 0.81 3.89
C MET A 70 28.05 1.18 5.11
N CYS A 71 27.59 2.12 5.95
CA CYS A 71 28.36 2.56 7.10
C CYS A 71 28.29 1.53 8.22
N LYS A 72 29.40 1.36 8.96
CA LYS A 72 29.39 0.58 10.19
C LYS A 72 28.51 1.27 11.24
N PRO A 73 27.74 0.53 12.05
CA PRO A 73 26.99 1.12 13.14
C PRO A 73 27.95 1.74 14.18
N PRO A 74 27.51 2.75 14.94
CA PRO A 74 28.33 3.36 15.99
C PRO A 74 28.70 2.33 17.07
N PRO A 75 29.88 2.45 17.70
CA PRO A 75 30.36 1.49 18.69
C PRO A 75 29.42 1.42 19.89
N ARG A 76 29.16 0.19 20.37
CA ARG A 76 28.30 -0.06 21.53
C ARG A 76 29.14 -0.38 22.75
N VAL A 77 29.29 0.59 23.65
CA VAL A 77 29.91 0.36 24.96
C VAL A 77 28.94 -0.41 25.86
N GLY A 78 29.44 -1.41 26.59
CA GLY A 78 28.66 -2.16 27.58
C GLY A 78 27.94 -1.25 28.56
N ASP A 79 26.68 -1.55 28.84
CA ASP A 79 25.80 -0.69 29.64
C ASP A 79 24.91 -1.58 30.49
N ALA A 80 25.13 -1.57 31.82
CA ALA A 80 24.36 -2.36 32.77
C ALA A 80 22.88 -1.94 32.83
N THR A 81 22.58 -0.69 32.51
CA THR A 81 21.19 -0.17 32.46
C THR A 81 20.47 -0.56 31.17
N GLY A 82 21.22 -0.93 30.12
CA GLY A 82 20.68 -1.21 28.80
C GLY A 82 20.03 0.01 28.11
N TYR A 83 20.23 1.23 28.62
CA TYR A 83 19.61 2.45 28.10
C TYR A 83 19.85 2.63 26.60
N LYS A 84 21.09 2.45 26.14
CA LYS A 84 21.45 2.59 24.70
C LYS A 84 20.69 1.61 23.82
N ARG A 85 20.49 0.37 24.27
CA ARG A 85 19.72 -0.65 23.55
C ARG A 85 18.25 -0.25 23.46
N SER A 86 17.65 0.13 24.59
CA SER A 86 16.24 0.52 24.68
C SER A 86 15.93 1.75 23.85
N ARG A 87 16.79 2.79 23.91
CA ARG A 87 16.61 4.01 23.13
C ARG A 87 16.75 3.76 21.63
N GLY A 88 17.72 2.94 21.20
CA GLY A 88 17.85 2.53 19.79
C GLY A 88 16.64 1.74 19.28
N ALA A 89 16.11 0.82 20.10
CA ALA A 89 14.92 0.05 19.78
C ALA A 89 13.65 0.93 19.70
N GLN A 90 13.52 1.92 20.59
CA GLN A 90 12.44 2.89 20.57
C GLN A 90 12.43 3.70 19.27
N LEU A 91 13.58 4.24 18.86
CA LEU A 91 13.70 5.00 17.61
C LEU A 91 13.42 4.14 16.39
N THR A 92 13.93 2.91 16.38
CA THR A 92 13.63 1.93 15.31
C THR A 92 12.13 1.64 15.20
N THR A 93 11.46 1.46 16.35
CA THR A 93 10.01 1.18 16.38
C THR A 93 9.19 2.40 15.99
N TRP A 94 9.63 3.61 16.35
CA TRP A 94 8.98 4.85 15.95
C TRP A 94 8.99 5.01 14.43
N TYR A 95 10.14 4.80 13.77
CA TYR A 95 10.23 4.83 12.30
C TYR A 95 9.35 3.77 11.63
N ARG A 96 9.27 2.56 12.20
CA ARG A 96 8.33 1.53 11.72
C ARG A 96 6.89 2.00 11.79
N ARG A 97 6.47 2.64 12.89
CA ARG A 97 5.09 3.14 13.06
C ARG A 97 4.76 4.30 12.11
N ILE A 98 5.71 5.19 11.84
CA ILE A 98 5.57 6.22 10.79
C ILE A 98 5.31 5.55 9.44
N GLN A 99 6.05 4.49 9.12
CA GLN A 99 5.90 3.78 7.84
C GLN A 99 4.64 2.90 7.79
N TYR A 100 4.16 2.38 8.93
CA TYR A 100 2.86 1.71 9.00
C TYR A 100 1.71 2.66 8.70
N GLN A 101 1.78 3.90 9.20
CA GLN A 101 0.82 4.94 8.86
C GLN A 101 0.79 5.15 7.33
N GLU A 102 1.94 5.34 6.71
CA GLU A 102 2.03 5.53 5.25
C GLU A 102 1.55 4.31 4.46
N TYR A 103 1.93 3.10 4.88
CA TYR A 103 1.49 1.86 4.25
C TYR A 103 -0.03 1.73 4.26
N HIS A 104 -0.65 2.03 5.41
CA HIS A 104 -2.10 2.04 5.55
C HIS A 104 -2.75 3.08 4.63
N LEU A 105 -2.24 4.32 4.62
CA LEU A 105 -2.80 5.40 3.82
C LEU A 105 -2.72 5.12 2.31
N GLN A 106 -1.63 4.52 1.83
CA GLN A 106 -1.52 4.14 0.41
C GLN A 106 -2.62 3.16 0.02
N HIS A 107 -2.85 2.11 0.81
CA HIS A 107 -3.91 1.16 0.54
C HIS A 107 -5.32 1.76 0.67
N LEU A 108 -5.53 2.64 1.65
CA LEU A 108 -6.79 3.32 1.87
C LEU A 108 -7.17 4.20 0.66
N PHE A 109 -6.27 5.10 0.27
CA PHE A 109 -6.54 6.07 -0.78
C PHE A 109 -6.59 5.44 -2.17
N VAL A 110 -5.78 4.41 -2.46
CA VAL A 110 -5.88 3.67 -3.74
C VAL A 110 -7.26 3.03 -3.88
N ARG A 111 -7.76 2.38 -2.83
CA ARG A 111 -9.10 1.74 -2.87
C ARG A 111 -10.22 2.76 -2.99
N HIS A 112 -10.08 3.90 -2.32
CA HIS A 112 -11.04 5.00 -2.44
C HIS A 112 -11.06 5.58 -3.86
N MET A 113 -9.87 5.87 -4.42
CA MET A 113 -9.70 6.35 -5.80
C MET A 113 -10.28 5.36 -6.81
N TRP A 114 -10.04 4.06 -6.64
CA TRP A 114 -10.67 3.02 -7.46
C TRP A 114 -12.20 3.03 -7.37
N GLY A 115 -12.74 3.29 -6.18
CA GLY A 115 -14.17 3.50 -5.95
C GLY A 115 -14.75 4.64 -6.80
N LEU A 116 -14.04 5.77 -6.90
CA LEU A 116 -14.45 6.95 -7.68
C LEU A 116 -14.28 6.74 -9.19
N LEU A 117 -13.20 6.08 -9.59
CA LEU A 117 -12.84 5.86 -11.00
C LEU A 117 -13.52 4.62 -11.61
N ARG A 118 -14.50 4.04 -10.91
CA ARG A 118 -15.27 2.87 -11.38
C ARG A 118 -14.38 1.67 -11.71
N MET A 119 -13.30 1.49 -10.94
CA MET A 119 -12.33 0.42 -11.13
C MET A 119 -12.71 -0.84 -10.36
N TYR A 120 -12.52 -2.00 -10.99
CA TYR A 120 -12.64 -3.28 -10.30
C TYR A 120 -11.29 -3.67 -9.67
N PRO A 121 -11.26 -4.05 -8.39
CA PRO A 121 -10.02 -4.42 -7.72
C PRO A 121 -9.65 -5.89 -8.03
N GLY A 122 -8.48 -6.32 -7.55
CA GLY A 122 -8.14 -7.74 -7.49
C GLY A 122 -9.10 -8.52 -6.57
N ASN A 123 -9.27 -9.82 -6.85
CA ASN A 123 -10.15 -10.70 -6.09
C ASN A 123 -9.88 -10.62 -4.57
N THR A 124 -10.97 -10.66 -3.80
CA THR A 124 -11.02 -10.56 -2.33
C THR A 124 -10.53 -9.23 -1.76
N THR A 125 -10.71 -8.12 -2.50
CA THR A 125 -10.35 -6.77 -2.05
C THR A 125 -11.59 -5.95 -1.71
N LYS A 126 -11.59 -5.34 -0.52
CA LYS A 126 -12.65 -4.42 -0.08
C LYS A 126 -12.51 -3.06 -0.77
N ILE A 127 -13.63 -2.53 -1.27
CA ILE A 127 -13.79 -1.11 -1.66
C ILE A 127 -14.94 -0.56 -0.82
N GLN A 128 -14.65 0.39 0.06
CA GLN A 128 -15.64 0.98 0.95
C GLN A 128 -16.75 1.67 0.14
N GLY A 129 -18.01 1.43 0.52
CA GLY A 129 -19.18 1.99 -0.17
C GLY A 129 -19.53 1.32 -1.50
N LYS A 130 -18.83 0.23 -1.87
CA LYS A 130 -19.12 -0.57 -3.08
C LYS A 130 -19.16 -2.07 -2.81
N ALA A 131 -18.13 -2.62 -2.17
CA ALA A 131 -18.01 -4.04 -1.86
C ALA A 131 -17.33 -4.23 -0.49
N ASP A 132 -18.15 -4.46 0.54
CA ASP A 132 -17.69 -4.54 1.93
C ASP A 132 -17.02 -5.86 2.31
N ASP A 133 -17.54 -6.95 1.78
CA ASP A 133 -17.12 -8.34 2.03
C ASP A 133 -15.89 -8.78 1.21
N GLY A 134 -15.46 -7.93 0.28
CA GLY A 134 -14.41 -8.21 -0.68
C GLY A 134 -15.01 -8.51 -2.05
N TYR A 135 -14.62 -7.72 -3.06
CA TYR A 135 -15.05 -7.98 -4.43
C TYR A 135 -14.42 -9.27 -4.96
N VAL A 136 -15.22 -10.12 -5.61
CA VAL A 136 -14.73 -11.31 -6.33
C VAL A 136 -15.48 -11.46 -7.65
N GLY A 137 -14.73 -11.71 -8.72
CA GLY A 137 -15.25 -12.00 -10.06
C GLY A 137 -14.26 -12.84 -10.85
N TYR A 138 -14.75 -13.82 -11.60
CA TYR A 138 -13.92 -14.73 -12.40
C TYR A 138 -12.71 -15.33 -11.63
N ASP A 139 -12.92 -15.71 -10.37
CA ASP A 139 -11.88 -16.40 -9.61
C ASP A 139 -11.72 -17.84 -10.14
N SER A 140 -10.53 -18.41 -9.93
CA SER A 140 -10.21 -19.83 -10.17
C SER A 140 -11.08 -20.82 -9.38
N VAL A 141 -11.86 -20.34 -8.42
CA VAL A 141 -12.74 -21.14 -7.56
C VAL A 141 -14.17 -20.60 -7.71
N HIS A 142 -15.16 -21.50 -7.71
CA HIS A 142 -16.57 -21.18 -7.97
C HIS A 142 -17.32 -20.51 -6.79
N PHE A 143 -16.65 -20.29 -5.66
CA PHE A 143 -17.22 -19.67 -4.47
C PHE A 143 -16.34 -18.52 -3.96
N HIS A 144 -16.94 -17.57 -3.25
CA HIS A 144 -16.24 -16.50 -2.56
C HIS A 144 -15.37 -17.08 -1.44
N ARG A 145 -14.04 -16.94 -1.54
CA ARG A 145 -13.07 -17.68 -0.70
C ARG A 145 -13.28 -17.56 0.81
N TYR A 146 -13.65 -16.38 1.30
CA TYR A 146 -13.79 -16.12 2.73
C TYR A 146 -15.22 -16.32 3.25
N ASN A 147 -16.22 -15.77 2.55
CA ASN A 147 -17.65 -16.00 2.87
C ASN A 147 -18.16 -17.42 2.61
N ARG A 148 -17.50 -18.21 1.74
CA ARG A 148 -17.96 -19.54 1.28
C ARG A 148 -19.31 -19.56 0.55
N SER A 149 -19.79 -18.42 0.08
CA SER A 149 -20.98 -18.30 -0.76
C SER A 149 -20.66 -18.57 -2.25
N PRO A 150 -21.58 -19.15 -3.03
CA PRO A 150 -21.39 -19.34 -4.47
C PRO A 150 -21.23 -18.01 -5.22
N LEU A 151 -20.39 -17.98 -6.25
CA LEU A 151 -20.22 -16.79 -7.10
C LEU A 151 -21.23 -16.82 -8.27
N PRO A 152 -21.89 -15.69 -8.59
CA PRO A 152 -22.74 -15.60 -9.78
C PRO A 152 -21.91 -15.55 -11.07
N PHE A 153 -22.56 -15.87 -12.19
CA PHE A 153 -22.03 -15.68 -13.54
C PHE A 153 -23.04 -14.83 -14.35
N PRO A 154 -22.63 -13.69 -14.97
CA PRO A 154 -21.28 -13.13 -15.04
C PRO A 154 -20.81 -12.54 -13.70
N ALA A 155 -19.59 -12.01 -13.67
CA ALA A 155 -19.03 -11.37 -12.47
C ALA A 155 -19.95 -10.26 -11.93
N ARG A 156 -20.00 -10.14 -10.60
CA ARG A 156 -20.76 -9.10 -9.89
C ARG A 156 -20.38 -7.71 -10.43
N GLU A 157 -21.35 -6.89 -10.79
CA GLU A 157 -21.16 -5.47 -11.15
C GLU A 157 -21.35 -4.61 -9.89
N ILE A 158 -20.42 -3.69 -9.61
CA ILE A 158 -20.49 -2.79 -8.41
C ILE A 158 -20.70 -1.31 -8.77
N TYR A 159 -20.91 -1.03 -10.06
CA TYR A 159 -21.14 0.29 -10.62
C TYR A 159 -22.32 0.22 -11.60
N GLU A 160 -23.05 1.33 -11.76
CA GLU A 160 -24.11 1.48 -12.78
C GLU A 160 -23.56 1.34 -14.21
N ARG A 161 -24.38 1.21 -15.25
CA ARG A 161 -23.86 0.92 -16.60
C ARG A 161 -23.36 2.13 -17.39
N ARG A 162 -23.87 3.33 -17.10
CA ARG A 162 -23.48 4.57 -17.80
C ARG A 162 -22.01 4.93 -17.46
N LYS A 163 -21.23 5.34 -18.46
CA LYS A 163 -19.80 5.70 -18.35
C LYS A 163 -19.58 7.13 -18.83
#